data_AF-A0AAV4P7D0-F1
#
_entry.id   AF-A0AAV4P7D0-F1
#
_cell.length_a   1.000
_cell.length_b   1.000
_cell.length_c   1.000
_cell.angle_alpha   90.00
_cell.angle_beta   90.00
_cell.angle_gamma   90.00
#
_symmetry.space_group_name_H-M   'P 1'
#
loop_
_entity.id
_entity.type
_entity.pdbx_description
1 polymer ?
#
loop_
_entity_poly.entity_id
_entity_poly.type
_entity_poly.pdbx_seq_one_letter_code
_entity_poly.pdbx_strand_id
1 'polypeptide(L)'
;MSLNFSAEQYESVYEPKHLSQWEVPKKFREHPRRHEGYTFPITDENGRFYDDATKPVFKEWSSFQGTFGKDYSQPKPVKCTPLKPGMWVIKGRKARWVDAIKIDSDHCFKTSD
;
A
#
# COMPACT_ATOMS: atom_id res chain seq x y z
N MET A 1 -7.16 -12.26 12.95
CA MET A 1 -6.07 -11.56 13.66
C MET A 1 -6.15 -11.94 15.12
N SER A 2 -5.04 -12.32 15.74
CA SER A 2 -4.94 -12.57 17.18
C SER A 2 -4.64 -11.26 17.93
N LEU A 3 -5.05 -11.21 19.20
CA LEU A 3 -4.69 -10.16 20.16
C LEU A 3 -3.71 -10.74 21.17
N ASN A 4 -2.72 -9.94 21.57
CA ASN A 4 -1.81 -10.26 22.66
C ASN A 4 -2.17 -9.33 23.83
N PHE A 5 -2.30 -9.89 25.03
CA PHE A 5 -2.51 -9.14 26.26
C PHE A 5 -1.26 -9.19 27.14
N SER A 6 -1.10 -8.19 28.00
CA SER A 6 -0.01 -8.13 28.97
C SER A 6 0.05 -9.41 29.81
N ALA A 7 1.27 -9.96 29.91
CA ALA A 7 1.60 -11.09 30.78
C ALA A 7 2.17 -10.62 32.13
N GLU A 8 1.93 -9.35 32.50
CA GLU A 8 2.43 -8.67 33.69
C GLU A 8 3.94 -8.91 33.91
N GLN A 9 4.29 -9.82 34.81
CA GLN A 9 5.67 -10.10 35.23
C GLN A 9 6.58 -10.56 34.08
N TYR A 10 6.03 -11.18 33.04
CA TYR A 10 6.81 -11.71 31.92
C TYR A 10 6.83 -10.79 30.69
N GLU A 11 6.17 -9.63 30.74
CA GLU A 11 6.01 -8.76 29.58
C GLU A 11 7.35 -8.29 29.00
N SER A 12 8.33 -8.03 29.86
CA SER A 12 9.70 -7.65 29.46
C SER A 12 10.38 -8.69 28.56
N VAL A 13 10.11 -9.98 28.74
CA VAL A 13 10.72 -11.05 27.93
C VAL A 13 10.09 -11.13 26.54
N TYR A 14 8.83 -10.71 26.41
CA TYR A 14 8.08 -10.74 25.17
C TYR A 14 8.16 -9.45 24.37
N GLU A 15 8.95 -8.46 24.81
CA GLU A 15 9.19 -7.28 23.99
C GLU A 15 9.87 -7.67 22.66
N PRO A 16 9.50 -7.02 21.55
CA PRO A 16 10.03 -7.36 20.22
C PRO A 16 11.57 -7.29 20.17
N LYS A 17 12.18 -6.42 20.98
CA LYS A 17 13.63 -6.30 21.12
C LYS A 17 14.27 -7.58 21.69
N HIS A 18 13.62 -8.21 22.67
CA HIS A 18 14.09 -9.45 23.29
C HIS A 18 13.83 -10.67 22.40
N LEU A 19 12.81 -10.61 21.55
CA LEU A 19 12.50 -11.63 20.53
C LEU A 19 13.37 -11.52 19.26
N SER A 20 14.37 -10.62 19.25
CA SER A 20 15.21 -10.35 18.06
C SER A 20 14.39 -9.94 16.82
N GLN A 21 13.27 -9.26 17.04
CA GLN A 21 12.42 -8.72 15.99
C GLN A 21 12.91 -7.33 15.60
N TRP A 22 13.52 -7.22 14.42
CA TRP A 22 14.18 -5.99 13.93
C TRP A 22 13.27 -5.05 13.13
N GLU A 23 12.01 -5.43 12.94
CA GLU A 23 11.00 -4.61 12.27
C GLU A 23 10.26 -3.70 13.25
N VAL A 24 9.52 -2.72 12.73
CA VAL A 24 8.66 -1.87 13.56
C VAL A 24 7.50 -2.72 14.10
N PRO A 25 7.39 -2.90 15.44
CA PRO A 25 6.36 -3.75 16.01
C PRO A 25 4.97 -3.13 15.83
N LYS A 26 3.98 -3.99 15.62
CA LYS A 26 2.59 -3.54 15.48
C LYS A 26 2.07 -3.03 16.83
N LYS A 27 1.44 -1.85 16.83
CA LYS A 27 0.73 -1.34 18.01
C LYS A 27 -0.41 -2.27 18.37
N PHE A 28 -0.45 -2.72 19.62
CA PHE A 28 -1.52 -3.55 20.18
C PHE A 28 -2.06 -2.91 21.46
N ARG A 29 -3.19 -3.42 21.95
CA ARG A 29 -3.76 -3.02 23.24
C ARG A 29 -3.16 -3.89 24.33
N GLU A 30 -2.41 -3.28 25.24
CA GLU A 30 -1.74 -3.95 26.35
C GLU A 30 -2.73 -4.60 27.33
N HIS A 31 -3.78 -3.86 27.69
CA HIS A 31 -4.81 -4.36 28.60
C HIS A 31 -6.17 -4.51 27.92
N PRO A 32 -6.88 -5.63 28.14
CA PRO A 32 -8.27 -5.75 27.74
C PRO A 32 -9.11 -4.72 28.50
N ARG A 33 -10.16 -4.21 27.86
CA ARG A 33 -11.14 -3.38 28.57
C ARG A 33 -11.96 -4.28 29.49
N ARG A 34 -12.24 -3.81 30.70
CA ARG A 34 -13.19 -4.48 31.60
C ARG A 34 -14.55 -4.55 30.92
N HIS A 35 -15.10 -5.75 30.82
CA HIS A 35 -16.42 -6.02 30.26
C HIS A 35 -17.36 -6.45 31.37
N GLU A 36 -18.53 -5.80 31.44
CA GLU A 36 -19.61 -6.15 32.36
C GLU A 36 -20.83 -6.54 31.53
N GLY A 37 -21.43 -7.71 31.78
CA GLY A 37 -22.62 -8.20 31.07
C GLY A 37 -22.47 -9.59 30.48
N TYR A 38 -23.37 -9.92 29.54
CA TYR A 38 -23.49 -11.25 28.94
C TYR A 38 -23.01 -11.27 27.48
N THR A 39 -22.59 -12.45 27.02
CA THR A 39 -22.22 -12.69 25.61
C THR A 39 -23.41 -13.30 24.87
N PHE A 40 -23.74 -12.74 23.70
CA PHE A 40 -24.75 -13.29 22.78
C PHE A 40 -24.07 -13.89 21.55
N PRO A 41 -24.58 -15.01 21.02
CA PRO A 41 -24.07 -15.57 19.77
C PRO A 41 -24.36 -14.61 18.61
N ILE A 42 -23.34 -14.32 17.82
CA ILE A 42 -23.43 -13.44 16.65
C ILE A 42 -23.42 -14.22 15.33
N THR A 43 -23.26 -15.53 15.39
CA THR A 43 -23.15 -16.43 14.24
C THR A 43 -23.97 -17.71 14.42
N ASP A 44 -24.43 -18.27 13.30
CA ASP A 44 -25.03 -19.60 13.19
C ASP A 44 -24.04 -20.73 13.48
N GLU A 45 -24.55 -21.96 13.61
CA GLU A 45 -23.76 -23.20 13.78
C GLU A 45 -22.74 -23.42 12.65
N ASN A 46 -23.02 -22.88 11.46
CA ASN A 46 -22.14 -22.94 10.30
C ASN A 46 -21.08 -21.82 10.27
N GLY A 47 -21.04 -20.94 11.29
CA GLY A 47 -20.14 -19.80 11.37
C GLY A 47 -20.55 -18.58 10.52
N ARG A 48 -21.79 -18.55 10.01
CA ARG A 48 -22.33 -17.41 9.26
C ARG A 48 -22.88 -16.36 10.23
N PHE A 49 -22.57 -15.07 10.02
CA PHE A 49 -23.16 -13.98 10.81
C PHE A 49 -24.68 -13.87 10.55
N TYR A 50 -25.45 -13.58 11.60
CA TYR A 50 -26.85 -13.21 11.45
C TYR A 50 -27.00 -11.95 10.59
N ASP A 51 -28.03 -11.90 9.74
CA ASP A 51 -28.21 -10.79 8.79
C ASP A 51 -28.45 -9.44 9.51
N ASP A 52 -29.03 -9.47 10.71
CA ASP A 52 -29.27 -8.29 11.56
C ASP A 52 -28.06 -7.87 12.40
N ALA A 53 -27.02 -8.70 12.48
CA ALA A 53 -25.82 -8.37 13.23
C ALA A 53 -25.03 -7.29 12.47
N THR A 54 -24.61 -6.24 13.18
CA THR A 54 -23.69 -5.24 12.63
C THR A 54 -22.37 -5.93 12.33
N LYS A 55 -22.17 -6.31 11.07
CA LYS A 55 -20.95 -7.00 10.63
C LYS A 55 -19.78 -6.08 10.96
N PRO A 56 -18.79 -6.51 11.76
CA PRO A 56 -17.53 -5.79 11.78
C PRO A 56 -17.09 -5.72 10.32
N VAL A 57 -16.61 -4.56 9.85
CA VAL A 57 -16.04 -4.41 8.52
C VAL A 57 -14.73 -5.21 8.50
N PHE A 58 -14.85 -6.52 8.57
CA PHE A 58 -13.77 -7.44 8.40
C PHE A 58 -13.52 -7.40 6.90
N LYS A 59 -12.45 -6.70 6.54
CA LYS A 59 -11.92 -6.62 5.19
C LYS A 59 -11.36 -8.01 4.86
N GLU A 60 -12.23 -9.02 4.74
CA GLU A 60 -11.87 -10.44 4.62
C GLU A 60 -10.84 -10.66 3.52
N TRP A 61 -10.97 -9.90 2.44
CA TRP A 61 -9.84 -9.44 1.67
C TRP A 61 -9.85 -7.93 1.64
N SER A 62 -8.81 -7.34 2.20
CA SER A 62 -8.43 -5.99 1.85
C SER A 62 -8.51 -5.85 0.34
N SER A 63 -9.40 -4.99 -0.18
CA SER A 63 -9.38 -4.57 -1.59
C SER A 63 -7.92 -4.45 -2.01
N PHE A 64 -7.51 -5.27 -2.98
CA PHE A 64 -6.13 -5.37 -3.42
C PHE A 64 -5.66 -3.97 -3.77
N GLN A 65 -4.85 -3.40 -2.88
CA GLN A 65 -4.09 -2.21 -3.17
C GLN A 65 -2.86 -2.78 -3.86
N GLY A 66 -2.55 -2.32 -5.06
CA GLY A 66 -1.48 -2.87 -5.89
C GLY A 66 -0.11 -2.94 -5.20
N THR A 67 0.93 -3.22 -5.97
CA THR A 67 2.30 -3.45 -5.47
C THR A 67 2.82 -2.39 -4.51
N PHE A 68 2.34 -1.16 -4.59
CA PHE A 68 2.59 -0.10 -3.62
C PHE A 68 1.37 0.03 -2.71
N GLY A 69 1.47 -0.50 -1.49
CA GLY A 69 0.41 -0.40 -0.48
C GLY A 69 0.06 1.04 -0.09
N LYS A 70 -0.97 1.24 0.75
CA LYS A 70 -1.46 2.58 1.17
C LYS A 70 -0.39 3.54 1.66
N ASP A 71 0.65 3.01 2.27
CA ASP A 71 1.70 3.80 2.95
C ASP A 71 2.77 4.33 1.98
N TYR A 72 2.81 3.82 0.75
CA TYR A 72 3.79 4.21 -0.25
C TYR A 72 3.15 5.13 -1.28
N SER A 73 3.75 6.31 -1.47
CA SER A 73 3.36 7.18 -2.57
C SER A 73 3.59 6.43 -3.88
N GLN A 74 2.54 6.29 -4.70
CA GLN A 74 2.68 5.75 -6.04
C GLN A 74 3.78 6.51 -6.79
N PRO A 75 4.70 5.82 -7.49
CA PRO A 75 5.69 6.51 -8.29
C PRO A 75 4.97 7.42 -9.28
N LYS A 76 5.14 8.74 -9.12
CA LYS A 76 4.56 9.71 -10.03
C LYS A 76 5.14 9.45 -11.42
N PRO A 77 4.34 9.59 -12.50
CA PRO A 77 4.88 9.53 -13.85
C PRO A 77 6.02 10.55 -13.94
N VAL A 78 7.23 10.06 -14.19
CA VAL A 78 8.37 10.91 -14.47
C VAL A 78 8.02 11.67 -15.73
N LYS A 79 8.05 13.01 -15.68
CA LYS A 79 7.87 13.83 -16.88
C LYS A 79 8.99 13.43 -17.84
N CYS A 80 8.67 12.65 -18.86
CA CYS A 80 9.59 12.37 -19.95
C CYS A 80 10.01 13.72 -20.52
N THR A 81 11.29 14.08 -20.40
CA THR A 81 11.83 15.18 -21.19
C THR A 81 11.65 14.78 -22.65
N PRO A 82 10.89 15.53 -23.46
CA PRO A 82 10.75 15.20 -24.86
C PRO A 82 12.15 15.30 -25.48
N LEU A 83 12.72 14.15 -25.82
CA LEU A 83 13.85 14.12 -26.73
C LEU A 83 13.32 14.77 -28.01
N LYS A 84 13.92 15.87 -28.44
CA LYS A 84 13.69 16.42 -29.77
C LYS A 84 14.62 15.64 -30.70
N PRO A 85 14.16 14.55 -31.35
CA PRO A 85 15.01 13.88 -32.32
C PRO A 85 15.35 14.89 -33.41
N GLY A 86 16.63 15.03 -33.70
CA GLY A 86 17.14 15.96 -34.71
C GLY A 86 18.51 15.51 -35.16
N MET A 87 18.96 16.06 -36.28
CA MET A 87 20.22 15.68 -36.90
C MET A 87 21.00 16.94 -37.27
N TRP A 88 22.29 16.96 -36.96
CA TRP A 88 23.20 17.97 -37.48
C TRP A 88 23.40 17.74 -38.97
N VAL A 89 23.02 18.72 -39.78
CA VAL A 89 23.31 18.73 -41.22
C VAL A 89 24.43 19.72 -41.48
N ILE A 90 25.53 19.22 -42.05
CA ILE A 90 26.70 20.02 -42.42
C ILE A 90 26.67 20.22 -43.93
N LYS A 91 26.70 21.48 -44.38
CA LYS A 91 26.80 21.82 -45.81
C LYS A 91 27.88 22.87 -46.00
N GLY A 92 28.99 22.47 -46.62
CA GLY A 92 30.20 23.30 -46.73
C GLY A 92 30.82 23.57 -45.36
N ARG A 93 31.17 24.83 -45.05
CA ARG A 93 31.74 25.24 -43.76
C ARG A 93 30.70 25.64 -42.70
N LYS A 94 29.42 25.30 -42.89
CA LYS A 94 28.34 25.64 -41.96
C LYS A 94 27.61 24.38 -41.49
N ALA A 95 27.36 24.30 -40.19
CA ALA A 95 26.57 23.26 -39.56
C ALA A 95 25.28 23.86 -39.00
N ARG A 96 24.15 23.16 -39.19
CA ARG A 96 22.86 23.54 -38.58
C ARG A 96 22.11 22.31 -38.07
N TRP A 97 21.44 22.46 -36.94
CA TRP A 97 20.54 21.45 -36.40
C TRP A 97 19.23 21.45 -37.17
N VAL A 98 18.76 20.28 -37.58
CA VAL A 98 17.46 20.10 -38.23
C VAL A 98 16.65 19.15 -37.36
N ASP A 99 15.52 19.63 -36.85
CA ASP A 99 14.58 18.80 -36.11
C ASP A 99 14.03 17.71 -37.04
N ALA A 100 13.98 16.46 -36.57
CA ALA A 100 13.30 15.40 -37.30
C ALA A 100 11.81 15.75 -37.38
N ILE A 101 11.15 15.26 -38.43
CA ILE A 101 9.71 15.42 -38.67
C ILE A 101 8.97 15.26 -37.34
N LYS A 102 8.08 16.21 -36.99
CA LYS A 102 7.25 16.15 -35.79
C LYS A 102 6.53 14.80 -35.77
N ILE A 103 7.05 13.85 -34.99
CA ILE A 103 6.27 12.71 -34.53
C ILE A 103 5.50 13.31 -33.36
N ASP A 104 4.20 13.53 -33.56
CA ASP A 104 3.35 14.06 -32.51
C ASP A 104 3.53 13.20 -31.26
N SER A 105 4.00 13.82 -30.18
CA SER A 105 4.41 13.19 -28.93
C SER A 105 3.25 12.60 -28.11
N ASP A 106 2.10 12.38 -28.74
CA ASP A 106 0.88 11.88 -28.11
C ASP A 106 0.96 10.39 -27.75
N HIS A 107 2.03 9.69 -28.15
CA HIS A 107 2.33 8.32 -27.75
C HIS A 107 3.13 8.21 -26.44
N CYS A 108 2.98 9.16 -25.52
CA CYS A 108 3.18 8.80 -24.11
C CYS A 108 1.97 7.95 -23.72
N PHE A 109 2.17 6.63 -23.63
CA PHE A 109 1.12 5.66 -23.24
C PHE A 109 0.36 6.19 -22.02
N LYS A 110 -0.82 6.74 -22.26
CA LYS A 110 -1.80 6.99 -21.21
C LYS A 110 -2.30 5.63 -20.80
N THR A 111 -1.78 5.10 -19.70
CA THR A 111 -2.45 4.01 -18.97
C THR A 111 -3.81 4.54 -18.55
N SER A 112 -4.86 3.98 -19.17
CA SER A 112 -6.27 4.24 -18.88
C SER A 112 -6.58 3.93 -17.41
N ASP A 113 -7.40 4.80 -16.81
CA ASP A 113 -7.98 4.70 -15.46
C ASP A 113 -8.78 3.41 -15.23
#